data_AF-A0A2L2TR43-F1
#
_entry.id   AF-A0A2L2TR43-F1
#
_cell.length_a   1.000
_cell.length_b   1.000
_cell.length_c   1.000
_cell.angle_alpha   90.00
_cell.angle_beta   90.00
_cell.angle_gamma   90.00
#
_symmetry.space_group_name_H-M   'P 1'
#
loop_
_entity.id
_entity.type
_entity.pdbx_description
1 polymer ?
#
loop_
_entity_poly.entity_id
_entity_poly.type
_entity_poly.pdbx_seq_one_letter_code
_entity_poly.pdbx_strand_id
1 'polypeptide(L)'
;MVLGKTVFTSSIISHLKERKTSGNDSAEKFSISYFYFKHDQPKYSLVFMLLTLLSHLVSQDRSLLDHVYQACCSAESQELRLLEEVSHHVSMVLQSQSRCFVVIDGLDECSEAPRVLEWFESVISKEDSTLGDTEFNIRLFISGQRDGIFEQRRSNYTRVDLDKSSGHEQDIEEFATIMTTTIRDKFSLDLQVEREFALRVTSQANGMFLYAQLVLNNLFSQILKYDLKQELKAEMFPEGLEQAAEKPNKADSAVAKQILGMIICACRPLHWREIQSKYYVDSSRGDADIDREIVMSHKQICSSIVEVSYLESSSSSPGEEIIDIVHSLAKAYLVQTKEIHIPTENARMALFCAKYMISRPLIPGLLK
;
A
#
# COMPACT_ATOMS: atom_id res chain seq x y z
N MET A 1 -6.12 -0.60 -14.69
CA MET A 1 -6.93 0.53 -14.18
C MET A 1 -6.90 0.52 -12.67
N VAL A 2 -6.55 1.64 -12.01
CA VAL A 2 -6.41 1.71 -10.55
C VAL A 2 -7.75 2.13 -9.93
N LEU A 3 -8.57 1.13 -9.60
CA LEU A 3 -9.96 1.28 -9.15
C LEU A 3 -10.13 1.40 -7.63
N GLY A 4 -9.05 1.50 -6.86
CA GLY A 4 -9.14 1.51 -5.39
C GLY A 4 -9.38 0.14 -4.75
N LYS A 5 -9.03 -0.96 -5.43
CA LYS A 5 -9.14 -2.34 -4.91
C LYS A 5 -8.57 -2.49 -3.50
N THR A 6 -7.34 -2.01 -3.29
CA THR A 6 -6.64 -2.07 -2.00
C THR A 6 -7.34 -1.27 -0.91
N VAL A 7 -7.98 -0.14 -1.24
CA VAL A 7 -8.78 0.66 -0.31
C VAL A 7 -10.02 -0.13 0.11
N PHE A 8 -10.71 -0.74 -0.86
CA PHE A 8 -11.88 -1.60 -0.59
C PHE A 8 -11.51 -2.80 0.28
N THR A 9 -10.42 -3.50 -0.07
CA THR A 9 -9.89 -4.63 0.72
C THR A 9 -9.53 -4.21 2.15
N SER A 10 -8.89 -3.06 2.32
CA SER A 10 -8.54 -2.54 3.64
C SER A 10 -9.77 -2.14 4.45
N SER A 11 -10.81 -1.60 3.82
CA SER A 11 -12.10 -1.31 4.46
C SER A 11 -12.77 -2.59 4.98
N ILE A 12 -12.75 -3.68 4.21
CA ILE A 12 -13.23 -5.01 4.66
C ILE A 12 -12.47 -5.45 5.92
N ILE A 13 -11.14 -5.37 5.90
CA ILE A 13 -10.30 -5.80 7.03
C ILE A 13 -10.58 -4.94 8.27
N SER A 14 -10.69 -3.62 8.12
CA SER A 14 -11.04 -2.70 9.22
C SER A 14 -12.41 -3.03 9.81
N HIS A 15 -13.42 -3.22 8.97
CA HIS A 15 -14.76 -3.60 9.40
C HIS A 15 -14.77 -4.94 10.17
N LEU A 16 -14.02 -5.95 9.70
CA LEU A 16 -13.87 -7.23 10.40
C LEU A 16 -13.19 -7.07 11.76
N LYS A 17 -12.14 -6.24 11.84
CA LYS A 17 -11.45 -5.93 13.11
C LYS A 17 -12.38 -5.21 14.09
N GLU A 18 -13.15 -4.23 13.63
CA GLU A 18 -14.15 -3.51 14.43
C GLU A 18 -15.27 -4.43 14.94
N ARG A 19 -15.78 -5.32 14.09
CA ARG A 19 -16.75 -6.35 14.50
C ARG A 19 -16.19 -7.26 15.60
N LYS A 20 -14.89 -7.57 15.52
CA LYS A 20 -14.22 -8.42 16.51
C LYS A 20 -14.06 -7.72 17.86
N THR A 21 -13.84 -6.40 17.88
CA THR A 21 -13.66 -5.62 19.12
C THR A 21 -14.96 -5.13 19.75
N SER A 22 -16.01 -4.91 18.96
CA SER A 22 -17.30 -4.36 19.42
C SER A 22 -18.26 -5.42 19.98
N GLY A 23 -17.84 -6.67 20.02
CA GLY A 23 -18.65 -7.78 20.49
C GLY A 23 -18.77 -7.87 22.01
N ASN A 24 -19.99 -7.74 22.56
CA ASN A 24 -20.31 -8.24 23.91
C ASN A 24 -20.09 -9.77 23.99
N ASP A 25 -19.97 -10.37 25.18
CA ASP A 25 -19.64 -11.78 25.47
C ASP A 25 -20.37 -12.89 24.65
N SER A 26 -21.36 -12.56 23.83
CA SER A 26 -22.03 -13.43 22.86
C SER A 26 -21.55 -13.25 21.41
N ALA A 27 -20.45 -12.54 21.17
CA ALA A 27 -19.95 -12.23 19.83
C ALA A 27 -19.41 -13.48 19.14
N GLU A 28 -19.76 -13.60 17.86
CA GLU A 28 -19.23 -14.62 16.96
C GLU A 28 -17.69 -14.65 17.02
N LYS A 29 -17.12 -15.77 17.45
CA LYS A 29 -15.66 -15.93 17.54
C LYS A 29 -15.11 -16.30 16.16
N PHE A 30 -14.35 -15.38 15.56
CA PHE A 30 -13.67 -15.61 14.29
C PHE A 30 -12.23 -15.08 14.28
N SER A 31 -11.41 -15.66 13.40
CA SER A 31 -10.04 -15.25 13.12
C SER A 31 -9.98 -14.48 11.81
N ILE A 32 -9.05 -13.53 11.70
CA ILE A 32 -8.87 -12.71 10.50
C ILE A 32 -7.43 -12.86 10.05
N SER A 33 -7.21 -13.25 8.80
CA SER A 33 -5.88 -13.30 8.21
C SER A 33 -5.89 -12.61 6.86
N TYR A 34 -4.85 -11.86 6.55
CA TYR A 34 -4.79 -11.11 5.31
C TYR A 34 -3.38 -11.03 4.75
N PHE A 35 -3.28 -10.81 3.45
CA PHE A 35 -2.02 -10.63 2.75
C PHE A 35 -2.20 -9.68 1.57
N TYR A 36 -1.25 -8.76 1.39
CA TYR A 36 -1.22 -7.83 0.28
C TYR A 36 -0.08 -8.22 -0.64
N PHE A 37 -0.39 -8.66 -1.86
CA PHE A 37 0.63 -8.78 -2.90
C PHE A 37 1.04 -7.37 -3.35
N LYS A 38 2.34 -7.19 -3.53
CA LYS A 38 2.92 -5.96 -4.09
C LYS A 38 3.89 -6.33 -5.22
N HIS A 39 3.81 -5.60 -6.32
CA HIS A 39 4.59 -5.81 -7.54
C HIS A 39 6.10 -5.77 -7.28
N ASP A 40 6.85 -6.61 -8.01
CA ASP A 40 8.32 -6.57 -8.13
C ASP A 40 9.09 -6.83 -6.82
N GLN A 41 8.55 -7.69 -5.96
CA GLN A 41 9.19 -8.08 -4.72
C GLN A 41 9.28 -9.62 -4.62
N PRO A 42 10.49 -10.20 -4.69
CA PRO A 42 10.67 -11.66 -4.66
C PRO A 42 10.21 -12.31 -3.35
N LYS A 43 9.94 -11.50 -2.31
CA LYS A 43 9.39 -11.93 -1.03
C LYS A 43 7.90 -12.29 -1.09
N TYR A 44 7.16 -12.01 -2.16
CA TYR A 44 5.72 -12.25 -2.22
C TYR A 44 5.40 -13.54 -2.98
N SER A 45 6.08 -14.64 -2.60
CA SER A 45 5.80 -16.00 -3.05
C SER A 45 4.62 -16.61 -2.28
N LEU A 46 4.10 -17.73 -2.79
CA LEU A 46 3.09 -18.52 -2.07
C LEU A 46 3.54 -18.84 -0.64
N VAL A 47 4.79 -19.27 -0.45
CA VAL A 47 5.35 -19.61 0.88
C VAL A 47 5.24 -18.43 1.85
N PHE A 48 5.62 -17.22 1.41
CA PHE A 48 5.61 -16.07 2.30
C PHE A 48 4.20 -15.60 2.64
N MET A 49 3.28 -15.69 1.69
CA MET A 49 1.85 -15.48 1.97
C MET A 49 1.36 -16.47 3.03
N LEU A 50 1.64 -17.77 2.87
CA LEU A 50 1.27 -18.80 3.85
C LEU A 50 1.86 -18.56 5.24
N LEU A 51 3.15 -18.23 5.33
CA LEU A 51 3.81 -17.90 6.61
C LEU A 51 3.19 -16.66 7.27
N THR A 52 2.82 -15.65 6.48
CA THR A 52 2.13 -14.46 6.99
C THR A 52 0.74 -14.82 7.50
N LEU A 53 0.00 -15.65 6.76
CA LEU A 53 -1.31 -16.12 7.19
C LEU A 53 -1.21 -16.87 8.52
N LEU A 54 -0.20 -17.75 8.65
CA LEU A 54 0.07 -18.51 9.87
C LEU A 54 0.37 -17.59 11.05
N SER A 55 1.26 -16.62 10.87
CA SER A 55 1.64 -15.64 11.89
C SER A 55 0.43 -14.90 12.45
N HIS A 56 -0.47 -14.43 11.57
CA HIS A 56 -1.71 -13.78 11.98
C HIS A 56 -2.60 -14.70 12.80
N LEU A 57 -2.75 -15.98 12.42
CA LEU A 57 -3.59 -16.94 13.13
C LEU A 57 -3.02 -17.27 14.51
N VAL A 58 -1.73 -17.55 14.60
CA VAL A 58 -1.04 -17.83 15.88
C VAL A 58 -1.12 -16.64 16.83
N SER A 59 -1.04 -15.40 16.31
CA SER A 59 -1.19 -14.20 17.14
C SER A 59 -2.57 -14.05 17.78
N GLN A 60 -3.60 -14.64 17.17
CA GLN A 60 -5.00 -14.57 17.60
C GLN A 60 -5.45 -15.79 18.41
N ASP A 61 -4.82 -16.94 18.19
CA ASP A 61 -5.08 -18.18 18.90
C ASP A 61 -3.78 -18.82 19.39
N ARG A 62 -3.45 -18.57 20.66
CA ARG A 62 -2.24 -19.11 21.30
C ARG A 62 -2.24 -20.62 21.43
N SER A 63 -3.38 -21.31 21.28
CA SER A 63 -3.39 -22.78 21.31
C SER A 63 -2.66 -23.39 20.11
N LEU A 64 -2.51 -22.62 19.03
CA LEU A 64 -1.78 -23.03 17.82
C LEU A 64 -0.26 -22.99 17.98
N LEU A 65 0.23 -22.27 19.00
CA LEU A 65 1.64 -21.91 19.15
C LEU A 65 2.51 -23.17 19.36
N ASP A 66 2.03 -24.12 20.18
CA ASP A 66 2.73 -25.39 20.39
C ASP A 66 2.79 -26.23 19.11
N HIS A 67 1.68 -26.31 18.35
CA HIS A 67 1.64 -27.03 17.09
C HIS A 67 2.62 -26.45 16.07
N VAL A 68 2.61 -25.13 15.92
CA VAL A 68 3.50 -24.40 14.99
C VAL A 68 4.96 -24.53 15.42
N TYR A 69 5.24 -24.44 16.72
CA TYR A 69 6.60 -24.61 17.24
C TYR A 69 7.15 -26.01 16.93
N GLN A 70 6.36 -27.07 17.16
CA GLN A 70 6.76 -28.43 16.84
C GLN A 70 7.00 -28.61 15.33
N ALA A 71 6.12 -28.06 14.49
CA ALA A 71 6.28 -28.08 13.04
C ALA A 71 7.59 -27.41 12.60
N CYS A 72 7.93 -26.25 13.17
CA CYS A 72 9.19 -25.55 12.89
C CYS A 72 10.42 -26.36 13.33
N CYS A 73 10.34 -27.09 14.45
CA CYS A 73 11.44 -27.93 14.92
C CYS A 73 11.67 -29.17 14.04
N SER A 74 10.64 -29.67 13.36
CA SER A 74 10.73 -30.86 12.48
C SER A 74 11.07 -30.54 11.03
N ALA A 75 11.03 -29.28 10.61
CA ALA A 75 11.21 -28.89 9.21
C ALA A 75 12.66 -29.07 8.73
N GLU A 76 12.84 -29.73 7.58
CA GLU A 76 14.16 -29.87 6.92
C GLU A 76 14.41 -28.73 5.91
N SER A 77 15.66 -28.26 5.80
CA SER A 77 16.05 -27.02 5.11
C SER A 77 15.93 -26.98 3.56
N GLN A 78 15.22 -27.93 2.92
CA GLN A 78 15.05 -27.94 1.45
C GLN A 78 13.81 -27.15 1.02
N GLU A 79 13.96 -26.24 0.05
CA GLU A 79 12.88 -25.30 -0.37
C GLU A 79 11.58 -25.97 -0.83
N LEU A 80 11.64 -27.08 -1.58
CA LEU A 80 10.43 -27.79 -2.04
C LEU A 80 9.70 -28.50 -0.89
N ARG A 81 10.45 -29.06 0.08
CA ARG A 81 9.85 -29.67 1.28
C ARG A 81 9.23 -28.61 2.18
N LEU A 82 9.88 -27.44 2.28
CA LEU A 82 9.37 -26.31 3.03
C LEU A 82 7.99 -25.84 2.53
N LEU A 83 7.76 -25.76 1.22
CA LEU A 83 6.45 -25.36 0.70
C LEU A 83 5.36 -26.39 1.02
N GLU A 84 5.62 -27.68 0.85
CA GLU A 84 4.65 -28.74 1.16
C GLU A 84 4.31 -28.77 2.66
N GLU A 85 5.32 -28.71 3.51
CA GLU A 85 5.17 -28.67 4.97
C GLU A 85 4.38 -27.43 5.41
N VAL A 86 4.81 -26.23 4.98
CA VAL A 86 4.11 -24.97 5.31
C VAL A 86 2.67 -25.01 4.80
N SER A 87 2.44 -25.47 3.57
CA SER A 87 1.10 -25.61 3.00
C SER A 87 0.21 -26.53 3.82
N HIS A 88 0.75 -27.67 4.27
CA HIS A 88 0.03 -28.63 5.10
C HIS A 88 -0.34 -28.03 6.46
N HIS A 89 0.61 -27.43 7.16
CA HIS A 89 0.37 -26.84 8.48
C HIS A 89 -0.61 -25.66 8.41
N VAL A 90 -0.48 -24.77 7.42
CA VAL A 90 -1.40 -23.65 7.25
C VAL A 90 -2.81 -24.13 6.91
N SER A 91 -2.95 -25.15 6.06
CA SER A 91 -4.25 -25.78 5.78
C SER A 91 -4.91 -26.30 7.06
N MET A 92 -4.16 -27.08 7.86
CA MET A 92 -4.65 -27.64 9.12
C MET A 92 -5.07 -26.55 10.11
N VAL A 93 -4.26 -25.49 10.22
CA VAL A 93 -4.54 -24.37 11.13
C VAL A 93 -5.76 -23.56 10.67
N LEU A 94 -5.94 -23.34 9.37
CA LEU A 94 -7.14 -22.67 8.85
C LEU A 94 -8.40 -23.49 9.11
N GLN A 95 -8.33 -24.79 8.87
CA GLN A 95 -9.46 -25.72 9.05
C GLN A 95 -9.82 -25.96 10.53
N SER A 96 -8.88 -25.76 11.46
CA SER A 96 -9.15 -25.86 12.89
C SER A 96 -9.91 -24.67 13.48
N GLN A 97 -9.98 -23.55 12.75
CA GLN A 97 -10.71 -22.37 13.19
C GLN A 97 -12.23 -22.57 13.05
N SER A 98 -12.99 -22.12 14.04
CA SER A 98 -14.46 -22.13 13.96
C SER A 98 -15.01 -21.28 12.82
N ARG A 99 -14.36 -20.13 12.58
CA ARG A 99 -14.62 -19.25 11.43
C ARG A 99 -13.36 -18.41 11.18
N CYS A 100 -12.91 -18.36 9.95
CA CYS A 100 -11.72 -17.62 9.55
C CYS A 100 -12.00 -16.81 8.28
N PHE A 101 -11.79 -15.50 8.34
CA PHE A 101 -11.79 -14.65 7.16
C PHE A 101 -10.37 -14.54 6.62
N VAL A 102 -10.18 -14.93 5.37
CA VAL A 102 -8.90 -14.79 4.67
C VAL A 102 -9.07 -13.76 3.55
N VAL A 103 -8.27 -12.69 3.60
CA VAL A 103 -8.39 -11.56 2.67
C VAL A 103 -7.07 -11.36 1.92
N ILE A 104 -7.08 -11.58 0.61
CA ILE A 104 -5.90 -11.48 -0.25
C ILE A 104 -6.08 -10.32 -1.21
N ASP A 105 -5.17 -9.34 -1.19
CA ASP A 105 -5.21 -8.19 -2.09
C ASP A 105 -4.15 -8.30 -3.19
N GLY A 106 -4.49 -7.85 -4.41
CA GLY A 106 -3.52 -7.64 -5.48
C GLY A 106 -2.97 -8.93 -6.10
N LEU A 107 -3.75 -10.00 -6.18
CA LEU A 107 -3.27 -11.30 -6.68
C LEU A 107 -2.66 -11.21 -8.10
N ASP A 108 -3.11 -10.26 -8.93
CA ASP A 108 -2.54 -9.97 -10.26
C ASP A 108 -1.07 -9.52 -10.21
N GLU A 109 -0.59 -9.06 -9.04
CA GLU A 109 0.80 -8.68 -8.81
C GLU A 109 1.67 -9.87 -8.37
N CYS A 110 1.09 -11.06 -8.20
CA CYS A 110 1.78 -12.30 -7.84
C CYS A 110 2.16 -13.12 -9.07
N SER A 111 3.45 -13.43 -9.22
CA SER A 111 3.93 -14.33 -10.28
C SER A 111 3.45 -15.78 -10.13
N GLU A 112 3.03 -16.18 -8.92
CA GLU A 112 2.51 -17.52 -8.59
C GLU A 112 0.98 -17.55 -8.44
N ALA A 113 0.26 -16.56 -8.97
CA ALA A 113 -1.20 -16.45 -8.81
C ALA A 113 -2.00 -17.73 -9.10
N PRO A 114 -1.71 -18.53 -10.17
CA PRO A 114 -2.41 -19.79 -10.40
C PRO A 114 -2.22 -20.82 -9.27
N ARG A 115 -1.00 -20.91 -8.73
CA ARG A 115 -0.66 -21.80 -7.60
C ARG A 115 -1.36 -21.38 -6.32
N VAL A 116 -1.44 -20.08 -6.07
CA VAL A 116 -2.18 -19.52 -4.93
C VAL A 116 -3.65 -19.94 -4.97
N LEU A 117 -4.30 -19.79 -6.13
CA LEU A 117 -5.70 -20.19 -6.29
C LEU A 117 -5.90 -21.71 -6.19
N GLU A 118 -5.03 -22.51 -6.82
CA GLU A 118 -5.03 -23.98 -6.68
C GLU A 118 -4.91 -24.42 -5.23
N TRP A 119 -4.03 -23.76 -4.47
CA TRP A 119 -3.86 -24.05 -3.05
C TRP A 119 -5.15 -23.75 -2.26
N PHE A 120 -5.74 -22.56 -2.41
CA PHE A 120 -6.99 -22.22 -1.73
C PHE A 120 -8.13 -23.17 -2.09
N GLU A 121 -8.26 -23.55 -3.36
CA GLU A 121 -9.26 -24.53 -3.80
C GLU A 121 -9.05 -25.89 -3.15
N SER A 122 -7.80 -26.33 -3.03
CA SER A 122 -7.47 -27.59 -2.35
C SER A 122 -7.78 -27.55 -0.85
N VAL A 123 -7.68 -26.38 -0.20
CA VAL A 123 -7.98 -26.21 1.22
C VAL A 123 -9.49 -26.18 1.46
N ILE A 124 -10.22 -25.45 0.61
CA ILE A 124 -11.68 -25.27 0.74
C ILE A 124 -12.43 -26.56 0.32
N SER A 125 -11.95 -27.29 -0.69
CA SER A 125 -12.57 -28.55 -1.13
C SER A 125 -12.42 -29.71 -0.14
N LYS A 126 -11.47 -29.61 0.80
CA LYS A 126 -11.23 -30.61 1.87
C LYS A 126 -12.12 -30.43 3.09
N GLU A 127 -12.96 -29.39 3.16
CA GLU A 127 -14.00 -29.31 4.20
C GLU A 127 -15.05 -30.40 3.92
N ASP A 128 -15.04 -31.45 4.74
CA ASP A 128 -15.89 -32.63 4.62
C ASP A 128 -17.38 -32.26 4.56
N SER A 129 -18.03 -32.67 3.48
CA SER A 129 -19.47 -32.60 3.20
C SER A 129 -20.35 -33.45 4.15
N THR A 130 -19.86 -33.81 5.33
CA THR A 130 -20.52 -34.78 6.24
C THR A 130 -21.44 -34.13 7.28
N LEU A 131 -21.48 -32.80 7.39
CA LEU A 131 -22.40 -32.08 8.26
C LEU A 131 -23.27 -31.15 7.42
N GLY A 132 -24.50 -31.60 7.14
CA GLY A 132 -25.53 -30.80 6.48
C GLY A 132 -25.61 -29.39 7.09
N ASP A 133 -25.66 -28.39 6.21
CA ASP A 133 -25.88 -26.97 6.49
C ASP A 133 -24.83 -26.21 7.34
N THR A 134 -23.62 -26.74 7.53
CA THR A 134 -22.55 -25.96 8.18
C THR A 134 -21.90 -24.95 7.23
N GLU A 135 -22.00 -23.66 7.55
CA GLU A 135 -21.26 -22.57 6.89
C GLU A 135 -19.77 -22.96 6.77
N PHE A 136 -19.19 -22.92 5.56
CA PHE A 136 -17.73 -23.09 5.38
C PHE A 136 -16.95 -22.27 6.41
N ASN A 137 -16.02 -22.90 7.14
CA ASN A 137 -15.30 -22.24 8.21
C ASN A 137 -14.37 -21.16 7.63
N ILE A 138 -13.91 -21.36 6.39
CA ILE A 138 -13.06 -20.41 5.68
C ILE A 138 -13.92 -19.49 4.77
N ARG A 139 -13.82 -18.18 5.02
CA ARG A 139 -14.42 -17.11 4.22
C ARG A 139 -13.32 -16.38 3.45
N LEU A 140 -13.14 -16.73 2.19
CA LEU A 140 -12.07 -16.21 1.33
C LEU A 140 -12.55 -15.01 0.51
N PHE A 141 -11.80 -13.91 0.55
CA PHE A 141 -11.92 -12.79 -0.36
C PHE A 141 -10.58 -12.58 -1.09
N ILE A 142 -10.62 -12.48 -2.41
CA ILE A 142 -9.44 -12.20 -3.23
C ILE A 142 -9.73 -11.01 -4.14
N SER A 143 -8.82 -10.04 -4.16
CA SER A 143 -8.84 -8.89 -5.07
C SER A 143 -7.77 -9.07 -6.17
N GLY A 144 -8.07 -8.57 -7.37
CA GLY A 144 -7.09 -8.49 -8.44
C GLY A 144 -7.61 -7.80 -9.71
N GLN A 145 -6.74 -7.58 -10.69
CA GLN A 145 -7.11 -7.07 -12.02
C GLN A 145 -7.68 -8.17 -12.93
N ARG A 146 -8.36 -7.77 -14.00
CA ARG A 146 -8.77 -8.69 -15.07
C ARG A 146 -7.58 -9.02 -15.96
N ASP A 147 -6.80 -10.01 -15.55
CA ASP A 147 -5.63 -10.54 -16.29
C ASP A 147 -5.91 -11.91 -16.93
N GLY A 148 -7.16 -12.39 -16.81
CA GLY A 148 -7.59 -13.68 -17.34
C GLY A 148 -7.48 -14.85 -16.35
N ILE A 149 -6.77 -14.69 -15.22
CA ILE A 149 -6.59 -15.75 -14.22
C ILE A 149 -7.93 -16.10 -13.56
N PHE A 150 -8.68 -15.07 -13.13
CA PHE A 150 -10.01 -15.26 -12.55
C PHE A 150 -11.04 -15.77 -13.55
N GLU A 151 -10.80 -15.56 -14.85
CA GLU A 151 -11.81 -15.77 -15.89
C GLU A 151 -11.93 -17.24 -16.24
N GLN A 152 -10.82 -17.97 -16.08
CA GLN A 152 -10.76 -19.42 -16.19
C GLN A 152 -11.51 -20.13 -15.05
N ARG A 153 -11.76 -19.45 -13.92
CA ARG A 153 -12.39 -20.02 -12.71
C ARG A 153 -13.74 -19.40 -12.36
N ARG A 154 -14.37 -18.76 -13.35
CA ARG A 154 -15.58 -17.95 -13.20
C ARG A 154 -16.78 -18.69 -12.58
N SER A 155 -16.87 -20.01 -12.73
CA SER A 155 -17.96 -20.83 -12.18
C SER A 155 -17.87 -21.05 -10.66
N ASN A 156 -16.70 -20.84 -10.06
CA ASN A 156 -16.42 -21.31 -8.70
C ASN A 156 -16.59 -20.21 -7.63
N TYR A 157 -16.67 -18.93 -8.04
CA TYR A 157 -16.63 -17.80 -7.11
C TYR A 157 -17.69 -16.76 -7.40
N THR A 158 -18.27 -16.18 -6.34
CA THR A 158 -19.03 -14.93 -6.44
C THR A 158 -18.07 -13.79 -6.77
N ARG A 159 -18.47 -12.93 -7.71
CA ARG A 159 -17.62 -11.86 -8.22
C ARG A 159 -18.27 -10.49 -8.04
N VAL A 160 -17.46 -9.53 -7.62
CA VAL A 160 -17.80 -8.11 -7.61
C VAL A 160 -16.92 -7.39 -8.63
N ASP A 161 -17.54 -6.84 -9.67
CA ASP A 161 -16.87 -6.08 -10.73
C ASP A 161 -16.94 -4.58 -10.41
N LEU A 162 -15.85 -3.99 -9.90
CA LEU A 162 -15.83 -2.56 -9.52
C LEU A 162 -15.99 -1.62 -10.73
N ASP A 163 -15.36 -1.94 -11.86
CA ASP A 163 -15.39 -1.13 -13.08
C ASP A 163 -16.75 -1.10 -13.79
N LYS A 164 -17.64 -2.05 -13.47
CA LYS A 164 -19.00 -2.12 -14.03
C LYS A 164 -20.07 -1.61 -13.07
N SER A 165 -19.68 -1.24 -11.85
CA SER A 165 -20.59 -0.67 -10.87
C SER A 165 -20.89 0.76 -11.25
N SER A 166 -22.18 1.11 -11.43
CA SER A 166 -22.59 2.50 -11.61
C SER A 166 -22.24 3.38 -10.40
N GLY A 167 -22.06 2.78 -9.22
CA GLY A 167 -21.62 3.48 -8.03
C GLY A 167 -20.17 3.96 -8.10
N HIS A 168 -19.31 3.30 -8.88
CA HIS A 168 -17.87 3.64 -8.90
C HIS A 168 -17.60 5.03 -9.49
N GLU A 169 -18.31 5.41 -10.56
CA GLU A 169 -18.21 6.77 -11.11
C GLU A 169 -18.80 7.82 -10.16
N GLN A 170 -19.89 7.47 -9.46
CA GLN A 170 -20.50 8.34 -8.45
C GLN A 170 -19.57 8.56 -7.26
N ASP A 171 -18.87 7.53 -6.80
CA ASP A 171 -17.89 7.63 -5.71
C ASP A 171 -16.71 8.54 -6.09
N ILE A 172 -16.25 8.49 -7.35
CA ILE A 172 -15.23 9.42 -7.85
C ILE A 172 -15.76 10.85 -7.88
N GLU A 173 -17.00 11.05 -8.34
CA GLU A 173 -17.64 12.37 -8.38
C GLU A 173 -17.83 12.96 -6.97
N GLU A 174 -18.28 12.15 -6.01
CA GLU A 174 -18.45 12.54 -4.62
C GLU A 174 -17.10 12.92 -3.99
N PHE A 175 -16.08 12.07 -4.17
CA PHE A 175 -14.72 12.35 -3.73
C PHE A 175 -14.18 13.65 -4.34
N ALA A 176 -14.36 13.84 -5.64
CA ALA A 176 -13.93 15.05 -6.33
C ALA A 176 -14.63 16.29 -5.78
N THR A 177 -15.94 16.21 -5.54
CA THR A 177 -16.74 17.31 -4.99
C THR A 177 -16.29 17.72 -3.58
N ILE A 178 -16.01 16.75 -2.71
CA ILE A 178 -15.50 17.00 -1.35
C ILE A 178 -14.13 17.71 -1.41
N MET A 179 -13.23 17.23 -2.26
CA MET A 179 -11.90 17.80 -2.42
C MET A 179 -11.95 19.20 -3.04
N THR A 180 -12.77 19.42 -4.07
CA THR A 180 -12.91 20.74 -4.70
C THR A 180 -13.57 21.75 -3.78
N THR A 181 -14.49 21.33 -2.91
CA THR A 181 -15.02 22.17 -1.83
C THR A 181 -13.90 22.65 -0.92
N THR A 182 -13.01 21.74 -0.50
CA THR A 182 -11.86 22.07 0.34
C THR A 182 -10.88 23.03 -0.36
N ILE A 183 -10.64 22.82 -1.66
CA ILE A 183 -9.84 23.74 -2.49
C ILE A 183 -10.51 25.10 -2.61
N ARG A 184 -11.83 25.15 -2.84
CA ARG A 184 -12.60 26.39 -2.90
C ARG A 184 -12.40 27.20 -1.63
N ASP A 185 -12.55 26.56 -0.48
CA ASP A 185 -12.44 27.23 0.81
C ASP A 185 -11.02 27.77 1.03
N LYS A 186 -9.99 26.99 0.67
CA LYS A 186 -8.58 27.40 0.74
C LYS A 186 -8.26 28.64 -0.11
N PHE A 187 -8.79 28.73 -1.34
CA PHE A 187 -8.45 29.81 -2.29
C PHE A 187 -9.55 30.85 -2.50
N SER A 188 -10.63 30.77 -1.72
CA SER A 188 -11.85 31.58 -1.83
C SER A 188 -12.33 31.66 -3.30
N LEU A 189 -12.62 30.50 -3.88
CA LEU A 189 -13.09 30.38 -5.27
C LEU A 189 -14.62 30.53 -5.37
N ASP A 190 -15.10 30.87 -6.55
CA ASP A 190 -16.54 30.91 -6.83
C ASP A 190 -17.09 29.48 -7.02
N LEU A 191 -18.37 29.28 -6.69
CA LEU A 191 -19.06 27.99 -6.85
C LEU A 191 -19.03 27.45 -8.29
N GLN A 192 -19.02 28.33 -9.29
CA GLN A 192 -18.91 27.91 -10.69
C GLN A 192 -17.56 27.26 -10.99
N VAL A 193 -16.48 27.82 -10.42
CA VAL A 193 -15.11 27.33 -10.60
C VAL A 193 -14.94 25.97 -9.90
N GLU A 194 -15.51 25.81 -8.71
CA GLU A 194 -15.54 24.51 -8.00
C GLU A 194 -16.21 23.40 -8.83
N ARG A 195 -17.38 23.69 -9.42
CA ARG A 195 -18.11 22.74 -10.26
C ARG A 195 -17.33 22.36 -11.52
N GLU A 196 -16.68 23.34 -12.14
CA GLU A 196 -15.81 23.09 -13.29
C GLU A 196 -14.67 22.13 -12.93
N PHE A 197 -14.09 22.26 -11.73
CA PHE A 197 -12.99 21.38 -11.30
C PHE A 197 -13.47 19.96 -11.12
N ALA A 198 -14.58 19.78 -10.39
CA ALA A 198 -15.12 18.47 -10.11
C ALA A 198 -15.47 17.74 -11.42
N LEU A 199 -16.20 18.41 -12.31
CA LEU A 199 -16.57 17.85 -13.61
C LEU A 199 -15.36 17.47 -14.45
N ARG A 200 -14.34 18.32 -14.50
CA ARG A 200 -13.14 18.08 -15.31
C ARG A 200 -12.28 16.95 -14.77
N VAL A 201 -12.11 16.87 -13.44
CA VAL A 201 -11.36 15.77 -12.82
C VAL A 201 -12.09 14.45 -13.04
N THR A 202 -13.39 14.41 -12.79
CA THR A 202 -14.20 13.18 -12.92
C THR A 202 -14.25 12.69 -14.37
N SER A 203 -14.42 13.59 -15.34
CA SER A 203 -14.46 13.20 -16.76
C SER A 203 -13.13 12.62 -17.25
N GLN A 204 -12.01 13.19 -16.81
CA GLN A 204 -10.67 12.72 -17.19
C GLN A 204 -10.19 11.51 -16.38
N ALA A 205 -10.74 11.29 -15.19
CA ALA A 205 -10.39 10.13 -14.37
C ALA A 205 -10.67 8.82 -15.09
N ASN A 206 -11.70 8.74 -15.93
CA ASN A 206 -12.07 7.54 -16.70
C ASN A 206 -12.07 6.28 -15.82
N GLY A 207 -12.73 6.36 -14.67
CA GLY A 207 -12.79 5.30 -13.66
C GLY A 207 -11.56 5.14 -12.76
N MET A 208 -10.49 5.92 -12.94
CA MET A 208 -9.28 5.82 -12.11
C MET A 208 -9.34 6.74 -10.88
N PHE A 209 -9.60 6.15 -9.71
CA PHE A 209 -9.63 6.88 -8.45
C PHE A 209 -8.28 7.55 -8.14
N LEU A 210 -7.18 6.85 -8.44
CA LEU A 210 -5.83 7.36 -8.24
C LEU A 210 -5.56 8.62 -9.07
N TYR A 211 -6.05 8.68 -10.31
CA TYR A 211 -5.91 9.88 -11.15
C TYR A 211 -6.59 11.07 -10.47
N ALA A 212 -7.84 10.90 -10.05
CA ALA A 212 -8.60 11.96 -9.39
C ALA A 212 -7.86 12.44 -8.13
N GLN A 213 -7.38 11.50 -7.30
CA GLN A 213 -6.62 11.80 -6.09
C GLN A 213 -5.33 12.59 -6.38
N LEU A 214 -4.53 12.17 -7.36
CA LEU A 214 -3.28 12.86 -7.74
C LEU A 214 -3.56 14.29 -8.19
N VAL A 215 -4.51 14.46 -9.12
CA VAL A 215 -4.84 15.78 -9.67
C VAL A 215 -5.38 16.71 -8.58
N LEU A 216 -6.33 16.24 -7.77
CA LEU A 216 -6.93 17.06 -6.71
C LEU A 216 -5.92 17.41 -5.61
N ASN A 217 -5.04 16.50 -5.23
CA ASN A 217 -3.98 16.79 -4.27
C ASN A 217 -2.97 17.79 -4.82
N ASN A 218 -2.62 17.71 -6.11
CA ASN A 218 -1.77 18.72 -6.76
C ASN A 218 -2.45 20.09 -6.84
N LEU A 219 -3.75 20.15 -7.12
CA LEU A 219 -4.50 21.41 -7.07
C LEU A 219 -4.55 21.97 -5.64
N PHE A 220 -4.77 21.10 -4.66
CA PHE A 220 -4.75 21.50 -3.25
C PHE A 220 -3.36 21.95 -2.77
N SER A 221 -2.27 21.38 -3.29
CA SER A 221 -0.91 21.72 -2.86
C SER A 221 -0.43 23.10 -3.31
N GLN A 222 -1.15 23.75 -4.25
CA GLN A 222 -0.78 25.07 -4.75
C GLN A 222 -0.73 26.11 -3.62
N ILE A 223 0.12 27.12 -3.81
CA ILE A 223 0.29 28.24 -2.85
C ILE A 223 -0.46 29.47 -3.36
N LEU A 224 -0.33 29.79 -4.64
CA LEU A 224 -0.95 30.97 -5.25
C LEU A 224 -2.22 30.59 -6.02
N LYS A 225 -3.26 31.41 -5.89
CA LYS A 225 -4.48 31.31 -6.71
C LYS A 225 -4.19 31.42 -8.21
N TYR A 226 -3.13 32.15 -8.57
CA TYR A 226 -2.65 32.22 -9.95
C TYR A 226 -2.19 30.85 -10.47
N ASP A 227 -1.33 30.16 -9.71
CA ASP A 227 -0.78 28.85 -10.11
C ASP A 227 -1.89 27.80 -10.21
N LEU A 228 -2.82 27.80 -9.25
CA LEU A 228 -4.02 26.97 -9.32
C LEU A 228 -4.78 27.19 -10.64
N LYS A 229 -5.03 28.45 -11.02
CA LYS A 229 -5.69 28.79 -12.30
C LYS A 229 -4.89 28.36 -13.53
N GLN A 230 -3.57 28.34 -13.46
CA GLN A 230 -2.73 27.84 -14.58
C GLN A 230 -2.86 26.32 -14.74
N GLU A 231 -2.87 25.57 -13.64
CA GLU A 231 -3.00 24.10 -13.65
C GLU A 231 -4.31 23.61 -14.27
N LEU A 232 -5.32 24.49 -14.35
CA LEU A 232 -6.64 24.21 -14.90
C LEU A 232 -6.75 24.55 -16.38
N LYS A 233 -5.75 25.20 -16.97
CA LYS A 233 -5.74 25.41 -18.42
C LYS A 233 -5.66 24.06 -19.12
N ALA A 234 -6.35 23.93 -20.25
CA ALA A 234 -6.46 22.64 -20.91
C ALA A 234 -5.12 22.02 -21.34
N GLU A 235 -4.17 22.87 -21.71
CA GLU A 235 -2.82 22.48 -22.06
C GLU A 235 -1.99 21.97 -20.87
N MET A 236 -2.38 22.31 -19.63
CA MET A 236 -1.66 21.95 -18.42
C MET A 236 -2.35 20.84 -17.63
N PHE A 237 -3.60 20.53 -17.94
CA PHE A 237 -4.37 19.53 -17.22
C PHE A 237 -3.94 18.12 -17.66
N PRO A 238 -3.60 17.21 -16.73
CA PRO A 238 -3.06 15.90 -17.10
C PRO A 238 -4.02 15.09 -17.98
N GLU A 239 -3.56 14.55 -19.09
CA GLU A 239 -4.37 13.71 -19.98
C GLU A 239 -4.51 12.26 -19.45
N GLY A 240 -3.64 11.86 -18.53
CA GLY A 240 -3.65 10.51 -17.97
C GLY A 240 -2.86 10.40 -16.67
N LEU A 241 -2.83 9.18 -16.12
CA LEU A 241 -2.23 8.89 -14.82
C LEU A 241 -0.72 9.22 -14.77
N GLU A 242 -0.02 8.99 -15.88
CA GLU A 242 1.40 9.29 -16.05
C GLU A 242 1.68 10.79 -15.86
N GLN A 243 0.98 11.65 -16.59
CA GLN A 243 1.07 13.10 -16.46
C GLN A 243 0.53 13.62 -15.10
N ALA A 244 -0.42 12.92 -14.48
CA ALA A 244 -0.89 13.28 -13.15
C ALA A 244 0.17 12.97 -12.08
N ALA A 245 1.01 11.96 -12.31
CA ALA A 245 2.16 11.61 -11.47
C ALA A 245 3.41 12.45 -11.75
N GLU A 246 3.47 13.21 -12.85
CA GLU A 246 4.61 14.06 -13.23
C GLU A 246 4.88 15.26 -12.32
N LYS A 247 3.95 15.61 -11.42
CA LYS A 247 3.94 16.94 -10.77
C LYS A 247 4.35 16.90 -9.29
N PRO A 248 5.63 16.67 -8.95
CA PRO A 248 6.14 17.11 -7.66
C PRO A 248 6.08 18.64 -7.62
N ASN A 249 5.85 19.22 -6.44
CA ASN A 249 5.84 20.66 -6.27
C ASN A 249 7.14 21.25 -6.83
N LYS A 250 7.02 22.15 -7.82
CA LYS A 250 8.16 22.76 -8.53
C LYS A 250 9.11 23.55 -7.62
N ALA A 251 8.66 23.89 -6.41
CA ALA A 251 9.40 24.72 -5.46
C ALA A 251 10.74 24.11 -5.02
N ASP A 252 10.86 22.78 -4.90
CA ASP A 252 12.12 22.11 -4.48
C ASP A 252 12.37 20.77 -5.21
N SER A 253 12.35 20.83 -6.55
CA SER A 253 12.51 19.65 -7.43
C SER A 253 13.73 18.78 -7.08
N ALA A 254 14.84 19.36 -6.62
CA ALA A 254 16.06 18.62 -6.29
C ALA A 254 15.92 17.73 -5.04
N VAL A 255 15.36 18.29 -3.96
CA VAL A 255 15.12 17.55 -2.70
C VAL A 255 14.06 16.47 -2.94
N ALA A 256 12.97 16.82 -3.64
CA ALA A 256 11.92 15.87 -4.00
C ALA A 256 12.47 14.70 -4.81
N LYS A 257 13.32 14.95 -5.82
CA LYS A 257 13.98 13.89 -6.60
C LYS A 257 14.89 13.01 -5.75
N GLN A 258 15.62 13.57 -4.79
CA GLN A 258 16.46 12.77 -3.90
C GLN A 258 15.62 11.86 -2.98
N ILE A 259 14.56 12.40 -2.39
CA ILE A 259 13.64 11.61 -1.54
C ILE A 259 12.97 10.51 -2.37
N LEU A 260 12.41 10.85 -3.53
CA LEU A 260 11.78 9.87 -4.43
C LEU A 260 12.79 8.81 -4.90
N GLY A 261 14.03 9.21 -5.21
CA GLY A 261 15.12 8.29 -5.56
C GLY A 261 15.42 7.28 -4.47
N MET A 262 15.49 7.72 -3.21
CA MET A 262 15.65 6.83 -2.05
C MET A 262 14.47 5.87 -1.90
N ILE A 263 13.23 6.36 -1.98
CA ILE A 263 12.04 5.52 -1.81
C ILE A 263 11.95 4.48 -2.93
N ILE A 264 12.14 4.87 -4.20
CA ILE A 264 12.09 3.97 -5.37
C ILE A 264 13.09 2.83 -5.28
N CYS A 265 14.30 3.14 -4.80
CA CYS A 265 15.43 2.22 -4.76
C CYS A 265 15.50 1.40 -3.46
N ALA A 266 14.72 1.76 -2.45
CA ALA A 266 14.70 1.03 -1.19
C ALA A 266 14.10 -0.36 -1.35
N CYS A 267 14.66 -1.34 -0.64
CA CYS A 267 14.15 -2.71 -0.62
C CYS A 267 12.85 -2.86 0.20
N ARG A 268 12.47 -1.83 0.94
CA ARG A 268 11.24 -1.75 1.75
C ARG A 268 10.80 -0.28 1.89
N PRO A 269 9.53 -0.02 2.26
CA PRO A 269 9.13 1.31 2.71
C PRO A 269 10.08 1.86 3.78
N LEU A 270 10.37 3.15 3.69
CA LEU A 270 11.34 3.82 4.56
C LEU A 270 10.61 4.58 5.66
N HIS A 271 11.16 4.55 6.86
CA HIS A 271 10.72 5.45 7.91
C HIS A 271 11.12 6.89 7.57
N TRP A 272 10.30 7.88 7.93
CA TRP A 272 10.62 9.27 7.64
C TRP A 272 11.95 9.70 8.27
N ARG A 273 12.27 9.19 9.47
CA ARG A 273 13.58 9.42 10.13
C ARG A 273 14.77 8.90 9.31
N GLU A 274 14.60 7.82 8.55
CA GLU A 274 15.65 7.27 7.70
C GLU A 274 15.93 8.22 6.53
N ILE A 275 14.88 8.80 5.94
CA ILE A 275 15.01 9.81 4.89
C ILE A 275 15.64 11.09 5.46
N GLN A 276 15.19 11.56 6.62
CA GLN A 276 15.76 12.73 7.30
C GLN A 276 17.24 12.56 7.65
N SER A 277 17.66 11.35 8.06
CA SER A 277 19.06 11.05 8.40
C SER A 277 20.04 11.37 7.28
N LYS A 278 19.59 11.30 6.02
CA LYS A 278 20.38 11.67 4.84
C LYS A 278 20.85 13.12 4.87
N TYR A 279 20.06 14.00 5.47
CA TYR A 279 20.30 15.45 5.54
C TYR A 279 21.00 15.84 6.84
N TYR A 280 20.64 15.20 7.96
CA TYR A 280 21.31 15.38 9.25
C TYR A 280 22.79 15.01 9.22
N VAL A 281 23.12 13.89 8.56
CA VAL A 281 24.46 13.30 8.66
C VAL A 281 25.35 13.70 7.50
N ASP A 282 26.38 14.48 7.81
CA ASP A 282 27.48 14.70 6.87
C ASP A 282 28.61 13.71 7.13
N SER A 283 28.46 12.53 6.53
CA SER A 283 29.44 11.45 6.63
C SER A 283 30.85 11.83 6.15
N SER A 284 31.02 12.93 5.39
CA SER A 284 32.34 13.41 4.97
C SER A 284 33.06 14.21 6.05
N ARG A 285 32.28 14.90 6.90
CA ARG A 285 32.77 15.72 8.02
C ARG A 285 32.75 14.97 9.34
N GLY A 286 31.93 13.90 9.44
CA GLY A 286 31.75 13.14 10.66
C GLY A 286 30.92 13.87 11.72
N ASP A 287 30.07 14.81 11.30
CA ASP A 287 29.13 15.53 12.15
C ASP A 287 27.67 15.20 11.79
N ALA A 288 26.80 15.38 12.78
CA ALA A 288 25.36 15.27 12.63
C ALA A 288 24.72 16.56 13.14
N ASP A 289 24.12 17.33 12.26
CA ASP A 289 23.61 18.67 12.54
C ASP A 289 22.09 18.68 12.47
N ILE A 290 21.44 18.87 13.62
CA ILE A 290 19.97 18.86 13.73
C ILE A 290 19.33 20.03 12.99
N ASP A 291 20.06 21.12 12.78
CA ASP A 291 19.54 22.28 12.05
C ASP A 291 19.48 22.03 10.53
N ARG A 292 19.97 20.87 10.05
CA ARG A 292 19.77 20.39 8.66
C ARG A 292 18.47 19.60 8.46
N GLU A 293 17.54 19.70 9.42
CA GLU A 293 16.21 19.10 9.33
C GLU A 293 15.47 19.54 8.06
N ILE A 294 14.82 18.59 7.38
CA ILE A 294 13.80 18.95 6.42
C ILE A 294 12.53 19.29 7.18
N VAL A 295 12.30 20.60 7.37
CA VAL A 295 11.15 21.14 8.12
C VAL A 295 9.83 20.97 7.36
N MET A 296 9.89 20.84 6.04
CA MET A 296 8.72 20.56 5.22
C MET A 296 8.31 19.09 5.34
N SER A 297 7.01 18.83 5.39
CA SER A 297 6.48 17.46 5.35
C SER A 297 6.76 16.78 4.00
N HIS A 298 6.84 15.45 4.01
CA HIS A 298 6.90 14.61 2.81
C HIS A 298 5.83 14.98 1.78
N LYS A 299 4.58 15.22 2.20
CA LYS A 299 3.49 15.66 1.31
C LYS A 299 3.73 17.03 0.68
N GLN A 300 4.40 17.96 1.37
CA GLN A 300 4.72 19.26 0.79
C GLN A 300 5.84 19.16 -0.26
N ILE A 301 6.78 18.21 -0.09
CA ILE A 301 7.95 18.06 -0.94
C ILE A 301 7.65 17.16 -2.14
N CYS A 302 7.18 15.95 -1.88
CA CYS A 302 6.93 14.90 -2.87
C CYS A 302 5.48 14.89 -3.36
N SER A 303 4.66 15.85 -2.92
CA SER A 303 3.26 16.02 -3.33
C SER A 303 2.47 14.72 -3.14
N SER A 304 1.57 14.44 -4.08
CA SER A 304 0.68 13.29 -4.13
C SER A 304 1.34 11.99 -4.59
N ILE A 305 2.66 11.96 -4.83
CA ILE A 305 3.37 10.77 -5.35
C ILE A 305 3.73 9.80 -4.21
N VAL A 306 3.77 10.29 -2.98
CA VAL A 306 4.09 9.50 -1.78
C VAL A 306 2.86 9.29 -0.90
N GLU A 307 2.77 8.10 -0.32
CA GLU A 307 1.79 7.74 0.70
C GLU A 307 2.47 7.64 2.07
N VAL A 308 1.71 7.91 3.13
CA VAL A 308 2.17 7.86 4.52
C VAL A 308 1.33 6.82 5.25
N SER A 309 2.00 5.86 5.85
CA SER A 309 1.43 4.91 6.80
C SER A 309 2.08 5.09 8.17
N TYR A 310 1.43 4.57 9.21
CA TYR A 310 1.92 4.73 10.59
C TYR A 310 2.09 3.36 11.25
N LEU A 311 3.27 3.14 11.83
CA LEU A 311 3.57 1.94 12.61
C LEU A 311 3.36 2.22 14.10
N GLU A 312 2.79 1.25 14.83
CA GLU A 312 2.49 1.38 16.27
C GLU A 312 1.58 2.58 16.63
N SER A 313 0.60 2.87 15.77
CA SER A 313 -0.40 3.88 16.08
C SER A 313 -1.19 3.48 17.34
N SER A 314 -1.18 4.37 18.32
CA SER A 314 -1.93 4.23 19.56
C SER A 314 -2.86 5.43 19.72
N SER A 315 -3.86 5.33 20.60
CA SER A 315 -4.73 6.47 20.92
C SER A 315 -3.96 7.70 21.44
N SER A 316 -2.73 7.51 21.92
CA SER A 316 -1.87 8.55 22.48
C SER A 316 -0.76 9.07 21.55
N SER A 317 -0.47 8.39 20.43
CA SER A 317 0.58 8.81 19.50
C SER A 317 0.27 8.31 18.10
N PRO A 318 0.43 9.17 17.06
CA PRO A 318 0.23 8.76 15.68
C PRO A 318 1.16 7.61 15.25
N GLY A 319 2.23 7.32 16.01
CA GLY A 319 3.17 6.25 15.69
C GLY A 319 4.29 6.74 14.77
N GLU A 320 5.11 5.82 14.28
CA GLU A 320 6.21 6.16 13.39
C GLU A 320 5.76 6.26 11.93
N GLU A 321 6.08 7.38 11.27
CA GLU A 321 5.76 7.61 9.86
C GLU A 321 6.61 6.73 8.94
N ILE A 322 5.93 5.96 8.08
CA ILE A 322 6.51 5.16 7.01
C ILE A 322 6.03 5.71 5.67
N ILE A 323 6.98 5.98 4.79
CA ILE A 323 6.76 6.59 3.48
C ILE A 323 7.00 5.55 2.39
N ASP A 324 6.05 5.48 1.45
CA ASP A 324 6.11 4.64 0.26
C ASP A 324 5.59 5.41 -0.95
N ILE A 325 5.76 4.88 -2.17
CA ILE A 325 5.16 5.45 -3.38
C ILE A 325 3.70 5.02 -3.47
N VAL A 326 2.82 5.93 -3.84
CA VAL A 326 1.36 5.67 -3.91
C VAL A 326 1.01 4.50 -4.84
N HIS A 327 1.78 4.29 -5.92
CA HIS A 327 1.53 3.18 -6.83
C HIS A 327 2.74 2.78 -7.69
N SER A 328 2.81 1.50 -8.07
CA SER A 328 3.85 0.95 -8.97
C SER A 328 3.93 1.67 -10.31
N LEU A 329 2.81 2.14 -10.85
CA LEU A 329 2.75 2.95 -12.07
C LEU A 329 3.47 4.32 -11.92
N ALA A 330 3.35 4.97 -10.76
CA ALA A 330 4.09 6.21 -10.51
C ALA A 330 5.61 5.95 -10.46
N LYS A 331 6.02 4.83 -9.84
CA LYS A 331 7.42 4.35 -9.89
C LYS A 331 7.87 4.09 -11.33
N ALA A 332 7.11 3.31 -12.10
CA ALA A 332 7.44 2.95 -13.48
C ALA A 332 7.60 4.20 -14.35
N TYR A 333 6.69 5.16 -14.19
CA TYR A 333 6.71 6.42 -14.90
C TYR A 333 8.00 7.23 -14.61
N LEU A 334 8.33 7.46 -13.34
CA LEU A 334 9.53 8.21 -12.93
C LEU A 334 10.83 7.57 -13.44
N VAL A 335 10.83 6.24 -13.58
CA VAL A 335 11.98 5.48 -14.10
C VAL A 335 12.06 5.55 -15.62
N GLN A 336 10.94 5.35 -16.32
CA GLN A 336 10.88 5.35 -17.78
C GLN A 336 11.21 6.71 -18.37
N THR A 337 10.76 7.78 -17.73
CA THR A 337 11.03 9.17 -18.11
C THR A 337 12.42 9.66 -17.71
N LYS A 338 13.19 8.82 -17.00
CA LYS A 338 14.54 9.12 -16.49
C LYS A 338 14.59 10.29 -15.51
N GLU A 339 13.45 10.68 -14.93
CA GLU A 339 13.42 11.58 -13.78
C GLU A 339 14.19 10.97 -12.60
N ILE A 340 14.14 9.63 -12.47
CA ILE A 340 14.90 8.85 -11.50
C ILE A 340 15.71 7.77 -12.21
N HIS A 341 17.03 7.85 -12.10
CA HIS A 341 17.95 6.87 -12.68
C HIS A 341 18.38 5.82 -11.63
N ILE A 342 17.69 4.66 -11.63
CA ILE A 342 17.85 3.61 -10.61
C ILE A 342 19.31 3.25 -10.30
N PRO A 343 20.21 2.97 -11.28
CA PRO A 343 21.58 2.61 -10.96
C PRO A 343 22.34 3.71 -10.20
N THR A 344 22.07 4.97 -10.53
CA THR A 344 22.71 6.12 -9.88
C THR A 344 22.20 6.29 -8.45
N GLU A 345 20.89 6.19 -8.23
CA GLU A 345 20.31 6.30 -6.89
C GLU A 345 20.73 5.13 -5.99
N ASN A 346 20.76 3.90 -6.50
CA ASN A 346 21.33 2.75 -5.80
C ASN A 346 22.79 2.99 -5.38
N ALA A 347 23.62 3.50 -6.30
CA ALA A 347 25.01 3.82 -5.98
C ALA A 347 25.14 4.92 -4.93
N ARG A 348 24.31 5.97 -5.00
CA ARG A 348 24.27 7.08 -4.03
C ARG A 348 23.86 6.59 -2.64
N MET A 349 22.85 5.73 -2.56
CA MET A 349 22.37 5.14 -1.31
C MET A 349 23.42 4.20 -0.71
N ALA A 350 23.98 3.30 -1.51
CA ALA A 350 25.04 2.39 -1.07
C ALA A 350 26.27 3.16 -0.55
N LEU A 351 26.70 4.21 -1.27
CA LEU A 351 27.83 5.04 -0.86
C LEU A 351 27.55 5.78 0.45
N PHE A 352 26.34 6.32 0.63
CA PHE A 352 25.95 6.98 1.87
C PHE A 352 25.96 6.00 3.05
N CYS A 353 25.32 4.84 2.91
CA CYS A 353 25.29 3.82 3.95
C CYS A 353 26.71 3.33 4.30
N ALA A 354 27.56 3.10 3.29
CA ALA A 354 28.95 2.70 3.51
C ALA A 354 29.73 3.78 4.27
N LYS A 355 29.60 5.05 3.86
CA LYS A 355 30.25 6.18 4.55
C LYS A 355 29.75 6.37 5.98
N TYR A 356 28.46 6.22 6.20
CA TYR A 356 27.86 6.25 7.54
C TYR A 356 28.46 5.17 8.44
N MET A 357 28.52 3.92 7.95
CA MET A 357 29.05 2.78 8.70
C MET A 357 30.53 2.88 9.05
N ILE A 358 31.34 3.53 8.19
CA ILE A 358 32.79 3.74 8.45
C ILE A 358 33.08 5.07 9.14
N SER A 359 32.06 5.92 9.36
CA SER A 359 32.25 7.22 9.98
C SER A 359 32.66 7.05 11.45
N ARG A 360 33.41 8.02 11.96
CA ARG A 360 33.65 8.13 13.40
C ARG A 360 32.33 8.44 14.11
N PRO A 361 32.21 8.18 15.42
CA PRO A 361 31.03 8.59 16.19
C PRO A 361 30.66 10.04 15.86
N LEU A 362 29.43 10.23 15.41
CA LEU A 362 28.95 11.52 14.93
C LEU A 362 28.93 12.52 16.09
N ILE A 363 29.57 13.66 15.89
CA ILE A 363 29.57 14.74 16.85
C ILE A 363 28.34 15.62 16.56
N PRO A 364 27.54 16.01 17.59
CA PRO A 364 26.45 16.95 17.39
C PRO A 364 26.97 18.27 16.78
N GLY A 365 26.36 18.70 15.68
CA GLY A 365 26.51 20.04 15.14
C GLY A 365 25.98 21.06 16.15
N LEU A 366 26.68 22.20 16.24
CA LEU A 366 26.45 23.35 17.15
C LEU A 366 25.49 23.08 18.32
N LEU A 367 26.08 22.87 19.52
CA LEU A 367 25.33 22.92 20.77
C LEU A 367 24.61 24.28 20.87
N LYS A 368 23.27 24.26 21.01
CA LYS A 368 22.48 25.44 21.38
C LYS A 368 22.93 26.03 22.71
#